data_AF-A0A9X1RCW9-F1
#
_entry.id   AF-A0A9X1RCW9-F1
#
_cell.length_a   1.000
_cell.length_b   1.000
_cell.length_c   1.000
_cell.angle_alpha   90.00
_cell.angle_beta   90.00
_cell.angle_gamma   90.00
#
_symmetry.space_group_name_H-M   'P 1'
#
loop_
_entity.id
_entity.type
_entity.pdbx_description
1 polymer ?
#
loop_
_entity_poly.entity_id
_entity_poly.type
_entity_poly.pdbx_seq_one_letter_code
_entity_poly.pdbx_strand_id
1 'polypeptide(L)'
;MRALFPTALLASLLVMSPGLVSAQMKLSPKAAAPGGTETRYFTSIDGLMDGNADVILKETRQGKTVTAAVLDVCYPVAKNSDRKDRFVVNLQVSGQTLTGTTTSLGAKAPVTVKLTRKPTGDTFEFRGQIGIGQAVTEVTSPDNADLSEKEFLDNQTTDDGITPQPKDFTEVSPEAIAVKVKLDAATDFLKGLKGQDVEVTLASLTVGCDALRAGEQTINMSVDPERAAALLAKFKAMPGVTAAGWTAGLVEMDRTIRVGAADWRDGDKINRDKLAGAIAGVLSRTLAAKPVSQSFNAATGKLKLVFKRPNQDFPALELTDTIEVAGLVSADKPGTSDKLILWIGSPSTTTADESTGAKLNVSDEATADEEGDQPDDNGSIEALAKELKGQRWDADKSVWK
;
A
#
# COMPACT_ATOMS: atom_id res chain seq x y z
N MET A 1 -61.79 -31.08 -60.95
CA MET A 1 -61.90 -29.61 -61.03
C MET A 1 -61.05 -29.00 -59.91
N ARG A 2 -60.25 -27.98 -60.25
CA ARG A 2 -59.54 -26.95 -59.42
C ARG A 2 -59.69 -27.05 -57.87
N ALA A 3 -58.68 -26.84 -57.03
CA ALA A 3 -57.31 -26.32 -57.20
C ALA A 3 -56.46 -26.52 -55.92
N LEU A 4 -55.18 -26.85 -56.16
CA LEU A 4 -53.92 -26.49 -55.49
C LEU A 4 -53.73 -26.59 -53.95
N PHE A 5 -52.96 -27.62 -53.57
CA PHE A 5 -51.90 -27.58 -52.53
C PHE A 5 -50.59 -27.02 -53.13
N PRO A 6 -49.63 -26.56 -52.30
CA PRO A 6 -48.41 -27.38 -52.23
C PRO A 6 -47.81 -27.52 -50.82
N THR A 7 -47.26 -28.71 -50.63
CA THR A 7 -46.46 -29.23 -49.53
C THR A 7 -45.00 -28.75 -49.57
N ALA A 8 -44.41 -28.78 -48.38
CA ALA A 8 -43.06 -28.39 -47.96
C ALA A 8 -41.87 -28.91 -48.79
N LEU A 9 -40.78 -28.13 -48.75
CA LEU A 9 -39.41 -28.66 -48.85
C LEU A 9 -38.45 -27.93 -47.87
N LEU A 10 -37.46 -28.70 -47.44
CA LEU A 10 -36.60 -28.57 -46.26
C LEU A 10 -35.62 -27.39 -46.21
N ALA A 11 -35.21 -27.12 -44.96
CA ALA A 11 -34.26 -26.12 -44.50
C ALA A 11 -32.78 -26.44 -44.76
N SER A 12 -32.00 -25.38 -44.99
CA SER A 12 -30.56 -25.30 -44.72
C SER A 12 -30.19 -23.84 -44.36
N LEU A 13 -30.04 -23.56 -43.06
CA LEU A 13 -29.60 -22.26 -42.53
C LEU A 13 -28.12 -22.36 -42.14
N LEU A 14 -27.26 -21.70 -42.92
CA LEU A 14 -25.87 -21.40 -42.59
C LEU A 14 -25.86 -20.34 -41.47
N VAL A 15 -25.26 -20.69 -40.33
CA VAL A 15 -24.94 -19.75 -39.24
C VAL A 15 -23.61 -19.08 -39.59
N MET A 16 -23.66 -17.79 -39.97
CA MET A 16 -22.48 -16.92 -39.94
C MET A 16 -22.50 -16.14 -38.64
N SER A 17 -21.50 -16.39 -37.79
CA SER A 17 -21.23 -15.63 -36.58
C SER A 17 -20.78 -14.21 -36.95
N PRO A 18 -21.39 -13.13 -36.42
CA PRO A 18 -20.76 -11.82 -36.46
C PRO A 18 -19.62 -11.78 -35.45
N GLY A 19 -18.41 -11.50 -35.93
CA GLY A 19 -17.23 -11.29 -35.09
C GLY A 19 -17.46 -10.17 -34.09
N LEU A 20 -17.08 -10.41 -32.84
CA LEU A 20 -17.03 -9.40 -31.80
C LEU A 20 -15.93 -8.39 -32.16
N VAL A 21 -16.33 -7.30 -32.80
CA VAL A 21 -15.53 -6.07 -32.84
C VAL A 21 -15.59 -5.49 -31.44
N SER A 22 -14.46 -5.54 -30.72
CA SER A 22 -14.30 -4.82 -29.47
C SER A 22 -14.32 -3.33 -29.78
N ALA A 23 -15.50 -2.71 -29.70
CA ALA A 23 -15.66 -1.27 -29.78
C ALA A 23 -15.09 -0.66 -28.51
N GLN A 24 -13.86 -0.17 -28.58
CA GLN A 24 -13.27 0.67 -27.56
C GLN A 24 -14.11 1.96 -27.51
N MET A 25 -15.07 2.03 -26.58
CA MET A 25 -15.87 3.22 -26.33
C MET A 25 -14.95 4.34 -25.83
N LYS A 26 -14.42 5.12 -26.77
CA LYS A 26 -13.89 6.45 -26.50
C LYS A 26 -15.09 7.33 -26.18
N LEU A 27 -15.47 7.42 -24.90
CA LEU A 27 -16.46 8.38 -24.42
C LEU A 27 -15.91 9.78 -24.72
N SER A 28 -16.32 10.36 -25.85
CA SER A 28 -16.03 11.75 -26.16
C SER A 28 -16.84 12.63 -25.20
N PRO A 29 -16.20 13.49 -24.39
CA PRO A 29 -16.93 14.46 -23.60
C PRO A 29 -17.75 15.36 -24.54
N LYS A 30 -18.99 15.67 -24.13
CA LYS A 30 -19.86 16.62 -24.82
C LYS A 30 -19.09 17.93 -25.03
N ALA A 31 -18.91 18.32 -26.30
CA ALA A 31 -18.20 19.55 -26.67
C ALA A 31 -18.73 20.75 -25.87
N ALA A 32 -17.82 21.49 -25.24
CA ALA A 32 -18.14 22.77 -24.63
C ALA A 32 -18.76 23.71 -25.67
N ALA A 33 -19.69 24.58 -25.24
CA ALA A 33 -20.31 25.57 -26.10
C ALA A 33 -19.22 26.41 -26.83
N PRO A 34 -19.42 26.79 -28.11
CA PRO A 34 -18.43 27.56 -28.85
C PRO A 34 -18.04 28.84 -28.09
N GLY A 35 -16.76 28.96 -27.73
CA GLY A 35 -16.22 30.11 -26.98
C GLY A 35 -16.13 29.94 -25.45
N GLY A 36 -16.54 28.79 -24.93
CA GLY A 36 -16.33 28.43 -23.52
C GLY A 36 -14.87 28.19 -23.18
N THR A 37 -14.48 28.59 -21.98
CA THR A 37 -13.16 28.26 -21.41
C THR A 37 -13.13 26.78 -21.04
N GLU A 38 -12.08 26.06 -21.42
CA GLU A 38 -11.88 24.65 -21.08
C GLU A 38 -10.53 24.44 -20.36
N THR A 39 -10.52 23.59 -19.34
CA THR A 39 -9.30 23.13 -18.66
C THR A 39 -8.85 21.78 -19.25
N ARG A 40 -7.57 21.69 -19.62
CA ARG A 40 -6.95 20.47 -20.14
C ARG A 40 -5.69 20.14 -19.33
N TYR A 41 -5.40 18.86 -19.19
CA TYR A 41 -4.26 18.37 -18.40
C TYR A 41 -3.36 17.51 -19.27
N PHE A 42 -2.05 17.68 -19.12
CA PHE A 42 -1.06 16.68 -19.54
C PHE A 42 -0.45 16.10 -18.27
N THR A 43 -0.48 14.77 -18.14
CA THR A 43 0.08 14.05 -16.98
C THR A 43 1.41 13.35 -17.30
N SER A 44 1.92 13.57 -18.52
CA SER A 44 3.23 13.11 -18.97
C SER A 44 3.81 14.17 -19.93
N ILE A 45 5.09 14.46 -19.77
CA ILE A 45 5.90 15.19 -20.75
C ILE A 45 7.25 14.48 -20.82
N ASP A 46 7.42 13.65 -21.85
CA ASP A 46 8.63 12.85 -22.03
C ASP A 46 9.91 13.70 -22.11
N GLY A 47 11.01 13.13 -21.62
CA GLY A 47 12.33 13.78 -21.63
C GLY A 47 12.54 14.80 -20.50
N LEU A 48 11.56 15.03 -19.62
CA LEU A 48 11.78 15.85 -18.44
C LEU A 48 12.62 15.09 -17.40
N MET A 49 13.78 15.64 -17.01
CA MET A 49 14.69 15.05 -16.01
C MET A 49 15.05 13.59 -16.29
N ASP A 50 15.48 13.32 -17.54
CA ASP A 50 15.79 11.98 -18.04
C ASP A 50 14.59 11.01 -17.93
N GLY A 51 13.36 11.53 -17.98
CA GLY A 51 12.12 10.75 -17.89
C GLY A 51 11.72 10.35 -16.47
N ASN A 52 12.40 10.84 -15.43
CA ASN A 52 12.16 10.44 -14.04
C ASN A 52 11.30 11.43 -13.26
N ALA A 53 10.77 12.45 -13.92
CA ALA A 53 9.87 13.42 -13.32
C ALA A 53 8.40 13.05 -13.55
N ASP A 54 7.59 13.31 -12.53
CA ASP A 54 6.14 13.31 -12.60
C ASP A 54 5.68 14.74 -12.89
N VAL A 55 4.95 14.91 -13.99
CA VAL A 55 4.65 16.21 -14.59
C VAL A 55 3.15 16.38 -14.79
N ILE A 56 2.61 17.48 -14.29
CA ILE A 56 1.25 17.92 -14.56
C ILE A 56 1.30 19.32 -15.18
N LEU A 57 0.95 19.43 -16.46
CA LEU A 57 0.71 20.71 -17.13
C LEU A 57 -0.79 20.93 -17.25
N LYS A 58 -1.30 21.90 -16.50
CA LYS A 58 -2.68 22.39 -16.60
C LYS A 58 -2.72 23.54 -17.58
N GLU A 59 -3.51 23.42 -18.64
CA GLU A 59 -3.80 24.50 -19.58
C GLU A 59 -5.24 24.96 -19.43
N THR A 60 -5.44 26.27 -19.48
CA THR A 60 -6.76 26.87 -19.71
C THR A 60 -6.80 27.36 -21.14
N ARG A 61 -7.84 26.96 -21.88
CA ARG A 61 -7.99 27.25 -23.32
C ARG A 61 -9.29 27.97 -23.60
N GLN A 62 -9.25 28.85 -24.59
CA GLN A 62 -10.44 29.41 -25.24
C GLN A 62 -10.41 29.00 -26.72
N GLY A 63 -11.17 27.97 -27.06
CA GLY A 63 -11.01 27.27 -28.33
C GLY A 63 -9.61 26.64 -28.45
N LYS A 64 -8.86 26.98 -29.50
CA LYS A 64 -7.49 26.48 -29.71
C LYS A 64 -6.40 27.30 -29.03
N THR A 65 -6.75 28.45 -28.45
CA THR A 65 -5.79 29.38 -27.85
C THR A 65 -5.60 29.05 -26.38
N VAL A 66 -4.36 28.82 -25.95
CA VAL A 66 -4.01 28.71 -24.53
C VAL A 66 -4.00 30.12 -23.93
N THR A 67 -4.73 30.33 -22.83
CA THR A 67 -4.86 31.63 -22.16
C THR A 67 -4.15 31.65 -20.81
N ALA A 68 -3.98 30.48 -20.18
CA ALA A 68 -3.16 30.30 -18.99
C ALA A 68 -2.57 28.89 -18.96
N ALA A 69 -1.41 28.74 -18.32
CA ALA A 69 -0.81 27.44 -18.08
C ALA A 69 -0.12 27.39 -16.71
N VAL A 70 -0.23 26.26 -16.02
CA VAL A 70 0.46 25.98 -14.76
C VAL A 70 1.19 24.67 -14.92
N LEU A 71 2.49 24.68 -14.66
CA LEU A 71 3.32 23.48 -14.68
C LEU A 71 3.69 23.10 -13.24
N ASP A 72 3.32 21.89 -12.86
CA ASP A 72 3.65 21.25 -11.59
C ASP A 72 4.55 20.04 -11.88
N VAL A 73 5.79 20.09 -11.39
CA VAL A 73 6.80 19.08 -11.63
C VAL A 73 7.33 18.58 -10.31
N CYS A 74 7.25 17.26 -10.12
CA CYS A 74 7.92 16.52 -9.07
C CYS A 74 9.05 15.70 -9.66
N TYR A 75 10.26 15.81 -9.13
CA TYR A 75 11.46 15.25 -9.76
C TYR A 75 12.45 14.72 -8.71
N PRO A 76 13.26 13.70 -9.04
CA PRO A 76 14.35 13.26 -8.18
C PRO A 76 15.44 14.33 -8.12
N VAL A 77 15.91 14.62 -6.91
CA VAL A 77 16.97 15.62 -6.68
C VAL A 77 18.36 15.17 -7.10
N ALA A 78 18.56 13.87 -7.29
CA ALA A 78 19.82 13.25 -7.67
C ALA A 78 19.55 11.92 -8.38
N LYS A 79 20.51 11.50 -9.22
CA LYS A 79 20.48 10.18 -9.85
C LYS A 79 20.47 9.10 -8.77
N ASN A 80 19.62 8.08 -8.92
CA ASN A 80 19.46 6.97 -7.98
C ASN A 80 19.03 7.40 -6.56
N SER A 81 18.32 8.53 -6.42
CA SER A 81 17.77 8.97 -5.15
C SER A 81 16.24 8.96 -5.19
N ASP A 82 15.63 8.37 -4.17
CA ASP A 82 14.18 8.45 -3.94
C ASP A 82 13.76 9.81 -3.39
N ARG A 83 14.71 10.66 -3.01
CA ARG A 83 14.41 12.02 -2.53
C ARG A 83 13.90 12.84 -3.70
N LYS A 84 12.64 13.25 -3.61
CA LYS A 84 11.99 14.13 -4.58
C LYS A 84 11.98 15.58 -4.10
N ASP A 85 11.96 16.51 -5.06
CA ASP A 85 11.59 17.90 -4.85
C ASP A 85 10.49 18.25 -5.87
N ARG A 86 9.76 19.33 -5.62
CA ARG A 86 8.63 19.78 -6.43
C ARG A 86 8.73 21.27 -6.68
N PHE A 87 8.31 21.72 -7.85
CA PHE A 87 8.01 23.14 -8.06
C PHE A 87 6.69 23.29 -8.81
N VAL A 88 6.02 24.41 -8.57
CA VAL A 88 4.84 24.83 -9.31
C VAL A 88 5.12 26.21 -9.89
N VAL A 89 4.86 26.39 -11.18
CA VAL A 89 5.10 27.65 -11.88
C VAL A 89 3.88 28.04 -12.72
N ASN A 90 3.44 29.28 -12.53
CA ASN A 90 2.49 29.92 -13.45
C ASN A 90 3.27 30.38 -14.68
N LEU A 91 2.87 29.89 -15.86
CA LEU A 91 3.56 30.17 -17.11
C LEU A 91 2.89 31.35 -17.82
N GLN A 92 3.70 32.33 -18.19
CA GLN A 92 3.32 33.36 -19.14
C GLN A 92 3.17 32.73 -20.52
N VAL A 93 1.99 32.90 -21.11
CA VAL A 93 1.65 32.39 -22.44
C VAL A 93 1.88 33.48 -23.48
N SER A 94 2.74 33.22 -24.46
CA SER A 94 3.01 34.10 -25.60
C SER A 94 2.96 33.31 -26.90
N GLY A 95 1.77 33.21 -27.47
CA GLY A 95 1.51 32.35 -28.63
C GLY A 95 1.70 30.88 -28.26
N GLN A 96 2.70 30.24 -28.87
CA GLN A 96 3.07 28.85 -28.58
C GLN A 96 4.13 28.71 -27.47
N THR A 97 4.68 29.83 -27.00
CA THR A 97 5.74 29.85 -25.99
C THR A 97 5.14 29.96 -24.59
N LEU A 98 5.61 29.10 -23.68
CA LEU A 98 5.26 29.08 -22.26
C LEU A 98 6.53 29.34 -21.45
N THR A 99 6.56 30.43 -20.68
CA THR A 99 7.74 30.80 -19.88
C THR A 99 7.38 31.15 -18.46
N GLY A 100 8.23 30.79 -17.50
CA GLY A 100 8.00 31.18 -16.11
C GLY A 100 9.24 30.98 -15.25
N THR A 101 9.20 31.57 -14.06
CA THR A 101 10.22 31.38 -13.03
C THR A 101 9.54 31.13 -11.69
N THR A 102 10.17 30.32 -10.85
CA THR A 102 9.69 29.99 -9.50
C THR A 102 10.86 29.54 -8.63
N THR A 103 10.59 29.02 -7.44
CA THR A 103 11.55 28.28 -6.61
C THR A 103 11.02 26.89 -6.30
N SER A 104 11.92 25.92 -6.16
CA SER A 104 11.54 24.58 -5.70
C SER A 104 11.07 24.59 -4.25
N LEU A 105 10.25 23.61 -3.87
CA LEU A 105 9.61 23.55 -2.57
C LEU A 105 10.61 23.18 -1.46
N GLY A 106 11.40 22.13 -1.69
CA GLY A 106 12.36 21.59 -0.73
C GLY A 106 13.65 22.40 -0.70
N ALA A 107 14.45 22.31 -1.77
CA ALA A 107 15.78 22.93 -1.82
C ALA A 107 15.74 24.47 -1.95
N LYS A 108 14.57 25.06 -2.24
CA LYS A 108 14.42 26.48 -2.56
C LYS A 108 15.31 26.90 -3.73
N ALA A 109 15.59 25.98 -4.66
CA ALA A 109 16.42 26.25 -5.82
C ALA A 109 15.67 27.16 -6.80
N PRO A 110 16.32 28.15 -7.44
CA PRO A 110 15.68 28.93 -8.49
C PRO A 110 15.35 28.04 -9.69
N VAL A 111 14.14 28.21 -10.23
CA VAL A 111 13.65 27.44 -11.37
C VAL A 111 13.30 28.39 -12.51
N THR A 112 13.72 28.03 -13.72
CA THR A 112 13.34 28.70 -14.97
C THR A 112 12.73 27.70 -15.92
N VAL A 113 11.64 28.07 -16.58
CA VAL A 113 10.94 27.22 -17.55
C VAL A 113 10.78 28.00 -18.84
N LYS A 114 11.14 27.36 -19.95
CA LYS A 114 10.86 27.83 -21.30
C LYS A 114 10.48 26.64 -22.17
N LEU A 115 9.20 26.53 -22.49
CA LEU A 115 8.65 25.49 -23.36
C LEU A 115 8.01 26.11 -24.59
N THR A 116 8.04 25.40 -25.70
CA THR A 116 7.32 25.68 -26.93
C THR A 116 6.38 24.52 -27.17
N ARG A 117 5.10 24.83 -27.34
CA ARG A 117 4.02 23.88 -27.58
C ARG A 117 3.61 23.94 -29.03
N LYS A 118 3.63 22.81 -29.74
CA LYS A 118 3.23 22.71 -31.13
C LYS A 118 2.16 21.63 -31.32
N PRO A 119 0.94 21.98 -31.75
CA PRO A 119 -0.09 21.00 -32.09
C PRO A 119 0.32 20.10 -33.26
N THR A 120 0.10 18.80 -33.13
CA THR A 120 0.40 17.75 -34.11
C THR A 120 -0.81 16.84 -34.29
N GLY A 121 -1.79 17.28 -35.09
CA GLY A 121 -3.07 16.57 -35.21
C GLY A 121 -3.86 16.65 -33.91
N ASP A 122 -4.13 15.50 -33.30
CA ASP A 122 -4.85 15.38 -32.01
C ASP A 122 -3.91 15.39 -30.79
N THR A 123 -2.59 15.44 -31.02
CA THR A 123 -1.57 15.43 -29.96
C THR A 123 -0.72 16.70 -29.98
N PHE A 124 0.21 16.80 -29.04
CA PHE A 124 1.05 17.98 -28.87
C PHE A 124 2.52 17.63 -28.70
N GLU A 125 3.37 18.38 -29.37
CA GLU A 125 4.81 18.37 -29.22
C GLU A 125 5.24 19.49 -28.24
N PHE A 126 6.05 19.15 -27.24
CA PHE A 126 6.70 20.09 -26.33
C PHE A 126 8.22 20.07 -26.51
N ARG A 127 8.81 21.25 -26.72
CA ARG A 127 10.27 21.44 -26.78
C ARG A 127 10.72 22.60 -25.93
N GLY A 128 11.90 22.51 -25.32
CA GLY A 128 12.46 23.65 -24.60
C GLY A 128 13.47 23.26 -23.56
N GLN A 129 13.52 24.03 -22.47
CA GLN A 129 14.48 23.84 -21.40
C GLN A 129 13.84 24.17 -20.05
N ILE A 130 14.20 23.37 -19.04
CA ILE A 130 13.93 23.66 -17.63
C ILE A 130 15.26 23.78 -16.90
N GLY A 131 15.49 24.92 -16.25
CA GLY A 131 16.62 25.15 -15.38
C GLY A 131 16.22 24.99 -13.90
N ILE A 132 17.01 24.25 -13.12
CA ILE A 132 16.89 24.14 -11.66
C ILE A 132 18.26 24.37 -11.04
N GLY A 133 18.41 25.48 -10.31
CA GLY A 133 19.70 25.91 -9.82
C GLY A 133 20.67 26.14 -10.99
N GLN A 134 21.73 25.33 -11.06
CA GLN A 134 22.72 25.36 -12.14
C GLN A 134 22.48 24.30 -13.22
N ALA A 135 21.58 23.34 -12.98
CA ALA A 135 21.28 22.29 -13.94
C ALA A 135 20.26 22.78 -14.97
N VAL A 136 20.49 22.47 -16.25
CA VAL A 136 19.55 22.74 -17.34
C VAL A 136 19.27 21.43 -18.06
N THR A 137 17.99 21.10 -18.18
CA THR A 137 17.52 19.90 -18.88
C THR A 137 16.79 20.33 -20.14
N GLU A 138 17.17 19.76 -21.28
CA GLU A 138 16.43 19.91 -22.53
C GLU A 138 15.18 19.04 -22.50
N VAL A 139 14.07 19.62 -22.94
CA VAL A 139 12.78 18.94 -23.06
C VAL A 139 12.54 18.68 -24.53
N THR A 140 12.33 17.42 -24.88
CA THR A 140 11.87 16.99 -26.20
C THR A 140 10.84 15.90 -26.00
N SER A 141 9.57 16.29 -26.12
CA SER A 141 8.44 15.39 -25.98
C SER A 141 7.58 15.47 -27.24
N PRO A 142 7.73 14.54 -28.19
CA PRO A 142 7.16 14.69 -29.52
C PRO A 142 5.66 14.40 -29.61
N ASP A 143 5.10 13.63 -28.67
CA ASP A 143 3.72 13.13 -28.77
C ASP A 143 3.04 13.05 -27.40
N ASN A 144 2.14 13.99 -27.12
CA ASN A 144 1.44 14.07 -25.83
C ASN A 144 -0.07 14.23 -26.05
N ALA A 145 -0.84 13.35 -25.43
CA ALA A 145 -2.29 13.46 -25.34
C ALA A 145 -2.67 14.27 -24.09
N ASP A 146 -3.77 15.03 -24.17
CA ASP A 146 -4.34 15.71 -23.03
C ASP A 146 -5.60 15.02 -22.51
N LEU A 147 -5.88 15.26 -21.22
CA LEU A 147 -7.06 14.81 -20.50
C LEU A 147 -7.99 15.99 -20.25
N SER A 148 -9.29 15.74 -20.26
CA SER A 148 -10.25 16.69 -19.71
C SER A 148 -10.10 16.80 -18.19
N GLU A 149 -10.64 17.89 -17.61
CA GLU A 149 -10.65 18.07 -16.16
C GLU A 149 -11.37 16.94 -15.42
N LYS A 150 -12.47 16.43 -15.99
CA LYS A 150 -13.18 15.29 -15.41
C LYS A 150 -12.31 14.02 -15.41
N GLU A 151 -11.70 13.66 -16.53
CA GLU A 151 -10.83 12.47 -16.61
C GLU A 151 -9.64 12.59 -15.67
N PHE A 152 -9.04 13.78 -15.57
CA PHE A 152 -7.97 14.03 -14.62
C PHE A 152 -8.42 13.81 -13.18
N LEU A 153 -9.56 14.39 -12.77
CA LEU A 153 -10.08 14.24 -11.41
C LEU A 153 -10.53 12.82 -11.09
N ASP A 154 -11.15 12.11 -12.03
CA ASP A 154 -11.57 10.71 -11.84
C ASP A 154 -10.35 9.77 -11.63
N ASN A 155 -9.16 10.17 -12.10
CA ASN A 155 -7.91 9.45 -11.89
C ASN A 155 -7.15 9.86 -10.62
N GLN A 156 -7.64 10.84 -9.85
CA GLN A 156 -7.05 11.25 -8.58
C GLN A 156 -7.67 10.47 -7.42
N THR A 157 -7.07 9.34 -7.06
CA THR A 157 -7.42 8.62 -5.81
C THR A 157 -6.31 8.77 -4.80
N THR A 158 -6.62 9.35 -3.64
CA THR A 158 -5.73 9.34 -2.47
C THR A 158 -6.53 8.92 -1.25
N ASP A 159 -6.68 7.60 -1.07
CA ASP A 159 -7.10 7.03 0.20
C ASP A 159 -5.84 6.83 1.05
N ASP A 160 -5.82 7.39 2.25
CA ASP A 160 -4.72 7.19 3.19
C ASP A 160 -4.88 5.91 4.02
N GLY A 161 -6.01 5.21 3.87
CA GLY A 161 -6.32 3.97 4.58
C GLY A 161 -6.52 4.16 6.08
N ILE A 162 -6.63 5.42 6.55
CA ILE A 162 -6.73 5.73 7.97
C ILE A 162 -8.19 5.64 8.43
N THR A 163 -8.45 4.69 9.33
CA THR A 163 -9.72 4.59 10.05
C THR A 163 -9.54 5.14 11.48
N PRO A 164 -10.05 6.35 11.81
CA PRO A 164 -9.74 7.03 13.08
C PRO A 164 -10.28 6.33 14.33
N GLN A 165 -11.38 5.59 14.19
CA GLN A 165 -12.07 4.89 15.25
C GLN A 165 -12.84 3.69 14.64
N PRO A 166 -12.14 2.60 14.30
CA PRO A 166 -12.79 1.42 13.76
C PRO A 166 -13.73 0.82 14.81
N LYS A 167 -14.83 0.20 14.36
CA LYS A 167 -15.80 -0.45 15.25
C LYS A 167 -15.16 -1.65 15.98
N ASP A 168 -14.37 -2.41 15.24
CA ASP A 168 -13.59 -3.58 15.63
C ASP A 168 -12.43 -3.75 14.63
N PHE A 169 -11.57 -4.74 14.84
CA PHE A 169 -10.38 -4.95 14.02
C PHE A 169 -10.59 -5.95 12.87
N THR A 170 -11.79 -6.04 12.30
CA THR A 170 -12.03 -6.93 11.15
C THR A 170 -11.59 -6.33 9.81
N GLU A 171 -11.48 -5.00 9.72
CA GLU A 171 -11.11 -4.26 8.50
C GLU A 171 -9.72 -3.59 8.60
N VAL A 172 -9.20 -3.45 9.81
CA VAL A 172 -7.90 -2.82 10.12
C VAL A 172 -7.22 -3.60 11.23
N SER A 173 -5.90 -3.52 11.34
CA SER A 173 -5.14 -4.31 12.30
C SER A 173 -4.86 -3.54 13.59
N PRO A 174 -4.93 -4.18 14.77
CA PRO A 174 -4.82 -3.50 16.07
C PRO A 174 -3.46 -2.86 16.35
N GLU A 175 -2.39 -3.40 15.76
CA GLU A 175 -1.02 -2.91 15.87
C GLU A 175 -0.66 -1.84 14.83
N ALA A 176 -1.41 -1.79 13.72
CA ALA A 176 -1.09 -0.94 12.59
C ALA A 176 -1.80 0.40 12.73
N ILE A 177 -1.01 1.44 12.92
CA ILE A 177 -1.50 2.82 13.00
C ILE A 177 -0.78 3.71 12.00
N ALA A 178 -1.45 4.76 11.57
CA ALA A 178 -0.85 5.77 10.73
C ALA A 178 -1.22 7.18 11.19
N VAL A 179 -0.31 8.10 10.88
CA VAL A 179 -0.49 9.53 11.15
C VAL A 179 -0.21 10.30 9.88
N LYS A 180 -1.20 11.07 9.44
CA LYS A 180 -1.06 12.06 8.37
C LYS A 180 -0.61 13.38 8.97
N VAL A 181 0.50 13.91 8.48
CA VAL A 181 1.16 15.10 9.01
C VAL A 181 1.56 16.03 7.87
N LYS A 182 1.44 17.35 8.09
CA LYS A 182 1.93 18.36 7.14
C LYS A 182 3.43 18.20 6.90
N LEU A 183 3.87 18.42 5.66
CA LEU A 183 5.27 18.21 5.29
C LEU A 183 6.26 19.06 6.10
N ASP A 184 5.88 20.28 6.47
CA ASP A 184 6.68 21.18 7.29
C ASP A 184 6.79 20.73 8.76
N ALA A 185 5.83 19.92 9.24
CA ALA A 185 5.81 19.36 10.59
C ALA A 185 6.35 17.92 10.66
N ALA A 186 6.44 17.20 9.53
CA ALA A 186 6.79 15.78 9.48
C ALA A 186 8.13 15.45 10.17
N THR A 187 9.15 16.29 9.98
CA THR A 187 10.47 16.08 10.61
C THR A 187 10.41 16.16 12.14
N ASP A 188 9.66 17.10 12.68
CA ASP A 188 9.55 17.27 14.13
C ASP A 188 8.63 16.21 14.75
N PHE A 189 7.58 15.80 14.03
CA PHE A 189 6.78 14.62 14.39
C PHE A 189 7.67 13.37 14.51
N LEU A 190 8.48 13.07 13.49
CA LEU A 190 9.39 11.92 13.49
C LEU A 190 10.44 11.97 14.62
N LYS A 191 10.97 13.16 14.94
CA LYS A 191 11.84 13.33 16.11
C LYS A 191 11.10 13.01 17.41
N GLY A 192 9.82 13.40 17.50
CA GLY A 192 8.95 13.13 18.65
C GLY A 192 8.63 11.65 18.87
N LEU A 193 8.79 10.80 17.85
CA LEU A 193 8.61 9.35 17.96
C LEU A 193 9.77 8.64 18.66
N LYS A 194 10.94 9.28 18.78
CA LYS A 194 12.10 8.68 19.44
C LYS A 194 11.77 8.32 20.89
N GLY A 195 12.00 7.06 21.26
CA GLY A 195 11.71 6.54 22.60
C GLY A 195 10.22 6.33 22.91
N GLN A 196 9.35 6.34 21.90
CA GLN A 196 7.91 6.03 22.07
C GLN A 196 7.57 4.54 21.89
N ASP A 197 8.59 3.68 21.74
CA ASP A 197 8.43 2.25 21.47
C ASP A 197 7.47 1.98 20.30
N VAL A 198 7.70 2.68 19.19
CA VAL A 198 7.00 2.51 17.92
C VAL A 198 7.98 2.05 16.86
N GLU A 199 7.52 1.21 15.95
CA GLU A 199 8.28 0.79 14.77
C GLU A 199 7.74 1.55 13.55
N VAL A 200 8.56 2.42 12.96
CA VAL A 200 8.16 3.22 11.79
C VAL A 200 8.49 2.45 10.51
N THR A 201 7.53 2.32 9.61
CA THR A 201 7.75 1.70 8.30
C THR A 201 8.66 2.57 7.45
N LEU A 202 9.85 2.08 7.10
CA LEU A 202 10.87 2.84 6.35
C LEU A 202 10.33 3.42 5.04
N ALA A 203 9.55 2.64 4.29
CA ALA A 203 8.96 3.09 3.02
C ALA A 203 8.04 4.31 3.19
N SER A 204 7.39 4.46 4.34
CA SER A 204 6.53 5.62 4.63
C SER A 204 7.30 6.91 4.91
N LEU A 205 8.62 6.84 5.12
CA LEU A 205 9.47 8.02 5.30
C LEU A 205 9.80 8.73 3.98
N THR A 206 9.72 8.01 2.86
CA THR A 206 9.96 8.58 1.53
C THR A 206 8.77 9.45 1.12
N VAL A 207 9.04 10.72 0.81
CA VAL A 207 8.00 11.66 0.37
C VAL A 207 7.80 11.53 -1.15
N GLY A 208 6.73 10.86 -1.54
CA GLY A 208 6.31 10.73 -2.94
C GLY A 208 5.72 12.02 -3.53
N CYS A 209 5.50 12.02 -4.84
CA CYS A 209 4.95 13.19 -5.55
C CYS A 209 3.53 13.54 -5.09
N ASP A 210 2.71 12.55 -4.77
CA ASP A 210 1.35 12.79 -4.25
C ASP A 210 1.37 13.47 -2.89
N ALA A 211 2.28 13.06 -2.00
CA ALA A 211 2.48 13.72 -0.71
C ALA A 211 2.99 15.17 -0.87
N LEU A 212 3.94 15.40 -1.79
CA LEU A 212 4.42 16.74 -2.14
C LEU A 212 3.30 17.62 -2.72
N ARG A 213 2.34 17.03 -3.44
CA ARG A 213 1.16 17.71 -3.99
C ARG A 213 0.12 18.04 -2.94
N ALA A 214 -0.20 17.07 -2.09
CA ALA A 214 -1.15 17.22 -0.98
C ALA A 214 -0.63 18.15 0.12
N GLY A 215 0.69 18.32 0.24
CA GLY A 215 1.30 19.09 1.33
C GLY A 215 1.34 18.32 2.66
N GLU A 216 1.03 17.02 2.62
CA GLU A 216 0.93 16.14 3.78
C GLU A 216 1.53 14.77 3.43
N GLN A 217 2.06 14.09 4.44
CA GLN A 217 2.66 12.76 4.35
C GLN A 217 2.01 11.84 5.39
N THR A 218 1.74 10.60 5.01
CA THR A 218 1.28 9.56 5.93
C THR A 218 2.47 8.75 6.43
N ILE A 219 2.67 8.73 7.75
CA ILE A 219 3.69 7.92 8.42
C ILE A 219 3.02 6.68 8.99
N ASN A 220 3.44 5.50 8.50
CA ASN A 220 2.91 4.22 8.93
C ASN A 220 3.77 3.65 10.06
N MET A 221 3.13 3.08 11.07
CA MET A 221 3.77 2.58 12.27
C MET A 221 3.13 1.27 12.75
N SER A 222 3.96 0.37 13.27
CA SER A 222 3.52 -0.75 14.10
C SER A 222 3.77 -0.45 15.57
N VAL A 223 2.77 -0.71 16.41
CA VAL A 223 2.81 -0.45 17.85
C VAL A 223 2.15 -1.57 18.62
N ASP A 224 2.51 -1.69 19.90
CA ASP A 224 1.81 -2.56 20.82
C ASP A 224 0.32 -2.19 20.89
N PRO A 225 -0.61 -3.12 20.59
CA PRO A 225 -2.05 -2.86 20.62
C PRO A 225 -2.57 -2.30 21.95
N GLU A 226 -1.98 -2.71 23.09
CA GLU A 226 -2.39 -2.18 24.41
C GLU A 226 -2.05 -0.69 24.58
N ARG A 227 -1.18 -0.14 23.73
CA ARG A 227 -0.78 1.28 23.74
C ARG A 227 -1.31 2.08 22.56
N ALA A 228 -1.79 1.43 21.50
CA ALA A 228 -2.17 2.05 20.25
C ALA A 228 -3.12 3.25 20.44
N ALA A 229 -4.19 3.08 21.20
CA ALA A 229 -5.17 4.14 21.44
C ALA A 229 -4.58 5.36 22.17
N ALA A 230 -3.71 5.14 23.17
CA ALA A 230 -3.07 6.22 23.91
C ALA A 230 -2.03 6.96 23.05
N LEU A 231 -1.26 6.24 22.24
CA LEU A 231 -0.32 6.82 21.28
C LEU A 231 -1.06 7.65 20.23
N LEU A 232 -2.16 7.14 19.67
CA LEU A 232 -2.98 7.89 18.72
C LEU A 232 -3.57 9.16 19.34
N ALA A 233 -4.08 9.10 20.57
CA ALA A 233 -4.55 10.30 21.28
C ALA A 233 -3.42 11.33 21.44
N LYS A 234 -2.20 10.89 21.78
CA LYS A 234 -1.02 11.75 21.87
C LYS A 234 -0.63 12.34 20.51
N PHE A 235 -0.63 11.54 19.44
CA PHE A 235 -0.26 11.98 18.09
C PHE A 235 -1.27 12.98 17.52
N LYS A 236 -2.57 12.77 17.74
CA LYS A 236 -3.63 13.74 17.36
C LYS A 236 -3.44 15.12 17.98
N ALA A 237 -2.78 15.20 19.13
CA ALA A 237 -2.49 16.45 19.81
C ALA A 237 -1.19 17.13 19.33
N MET A 238 -0.39 16.49 18.47
CA MET A 238 0.86 17.07 17.98
C MET A 238 0.60 18.12 16.88
N PRO A 239 1.35 19.24 16.86
CA PRO A 239 1.24 20.24 15.81
C PRO A 239 1.48 19.65 14.42
N GLY A 240 0.65 20.05 13.46
CA GLY A 240 0.78 19.64 12.05
C GLY A 240 0.19 18.27 11.72
N VAL A 241 -0.29 17.50 12.70
CA VAL A 241 -1.06 16.27 12.45
C VAL A 241 -2.46 16.63 11.96
N THR A 242 -2.88 16.02 10.85
CA THR A 242 -4.18 16.27 10.20
C THR A 242 -5.12 15.07 10.27
N ALA A 243 -4.59 13.86 10.34
CA ALA A 243 -5.34 12.64 10.61
C ALA A 243 -4.49 11.62 11.38
N ALA A 244 -5.14 10.76 12.16
CA ALA A 244 -4.47 9.64 12.82
C ALA A 244 -5.49 8.55 13.15
N GLY A 245 -5.11 7.29 12.95
CA GLY A 245 -6.00 6.16 13.14
C GLY A 245 -5.31 4.83 12.88
N TRP A 246 -6.12 3.79 12.75
CA TRP A 246 -5.68 2.44 12.41
C TRP A 246 -5.70 2.22 10.90
N THR A 247 -4.85 1.32 10.42
CA THR A 247 -4.75 0.94 9.01
C THR A 247 -4.77 -0.58 8.86
N ALA A 248 -4.80 -1.08 7.63
CA ALA A 248 -4.45 -2.48 7.38
C ALA A 248 -3.01 -2.77 7.87
N GLY A 249 -2.79 -4.00 8.33
CA GLY A 249 -1.54 -4.46 8.92
C GLY A 249 -1.35 -5.96 8.75
N LEU A 250 -0.72 -6.59 9.74
CA LEU A 250 -0.36 -8.03 9.67
C LEU A 250 -1.52 -8.97 9.98
N VAL A 251 -2.57 -8.47 10.63
CA VAL A 251 -3.66 -9.32 11.12
C VAL A 251 -4.60 -9.64 9.97
N GLU A 252 -4.50 -10.89 9.52
CA GLU A 252 -5.42 -11.52 8.58
C GLU A 252 -6.48 -12.31 9.34
N MET A 253 -7.75 -12.13 8.97
CA MET A 253 -8.87 -12.68 9.73
C MET A 253 -8.95 -14.20 9.70
N ASP A 254 -8.51 -14.85 8.62
CA ASP A 254 -8.58 -16.31 8.45
C ASP A 254 -7.70 -17.09 9.45
N ARG A 255 -6.64 -16.42 9.93
CA ARG A 255 -5.71 -16.95 10.94
C ARG A 255 -5.95 -16.37 12.33
N THR A 256 -7.08 -15.68 12.52
CA THR A 256 -7.44 -15.03 13.77
C THR A 256 -8.47 -15.85 14.56
N ILE A 257 -8.24 -15.94 15.86
CA ILE A 257 -9.09 -16.62 16.83
C ILE A 257 -9.60 -15.58 17.83
N ARG A 258 -10.91 -15.50 18.04
CA ARG A 258 -11.50 -14.63 19.06
C ARG A 258 -11.80 -15.42 20.32
N VAL A 259 -11.29 -14.96 21.46
CA VAL A 259 -11.43 -15.63 22.76
C VAL A 259 -12.07 -14.71 23.79
N GLY A 260 -12.66 -15.28 24.84
CA GLY A 260 -13.09 -14.50 26.01
C GLY A 260 -11.88 -13.99 26.78
N ALA A 261 -11.87 -12.72 27.19
CA ALA A 261 -10.70 -12.08 27.79
C ALA A 261 -10.46 -12.44 29.26
N ALA A 262 -11.50 -12.84 30.00
CA ALA A 262 -11.47 -12.99 31.46
C ALA A 262 -10.37 -13.94 31.95
N ASP A 263 -10.16 -15.06 31.26
CA ASP A 263 -9.16 -16.06 31.63
C ASP A 263 -7.72 -15.66 31.26
N TRP A 264 -7.53 -14.60 30.49
CA TRP A 264 -6.25 -14.20 29.89
C TRP A 264 -5.76 -12.83 30.33
N ARG A 265 -6.39 -12.24 31.35
CA ARG A 265 -6.00 -10.96 31.92
C ARG A 265 -5.49 -11.12 33.36
N ASP A 266 -4.57 -10.23 33.72
CA ASP A 266 -4.25 -9.90 35.11
C ASP A 266 -4.66 -8.45 35.37
N GLY A 267 -5.82 -8.27 35.99
CA GLY A 267 -6.47 -6.96 36.09
C GLY A 267 -6.83 -6.41 34.71
N ASP A 268 -6.35 -5.20 34.41
CA ASP A 268 -6.65 -4.53 33.14
C ASP A 268 -5.73 -4.95 31.98
N LYS A 269 -4.64 -5.65 32.26
CA LYS A 269 -3.63 -6.03 31.25
C LYS A 269 -3.77 -7.46 30.78
N ILE A 270 -3.40 -7.71 29.53
CA ILE A 270 -3.29 -9.06 28.99
C ILE A 270 -2.12 -9.78 29.68
N ASN A 271 -2.36 -10.96 30.24
CA ASN A 271 -1.29 -11.82 30.77
C ASN A 271 -0.60 -12.54 29.60
N ARG A 272 0.41 -11.86 29.05
CA ARG A 272 1.17 -12.28 27.88
C ARG A 272 1.92 -13.60 28.08
N ASP A 273 2.51 -13.82 29.25
CA ASP A 273 3.27 -15.05 29.53
C ASP A 273 2.36 -16.27 29.59
N LYS A 274 1.20 -16.13 30.24
CA LYS A 274 0.18 -17.18 30.29
C LYS A 274 -0.33 -17.55 28.90
N LEU A 275 -0.63 -16.55 28.07
CA LEU A 275 -1.06 -16.77 26.69
C LEU A 275 0.03 -17.40 25.83
N ALA A 276 1.25 -16.88 25.86
CA ALA A 276 2.36 -17.43 25.09
C ALA A 276 2.63 -18.88 25.47
N GLY A 277 2.59 -19.22 26.77
CA GLY A 277 2.75 -20.60 27.23
C GLY A 277 1.63 -21.53 26.73
N ALA A 278 0.37 -21.07 26.75
CA ALA A 278 -0.75 -21.84 26.22
C ALA A 278 -0.62 -22.07 24.70
N ILE A 279 -0.29 -21.03 23.94
CA ILE A 279 -0.09 -21.10 22.49
C ILE A 279 1.07 -22.04 22.16
N ALA A 280 2.22 -21.86 22.81
CA ALA A 280 3.39 -22.70 22.61
C ALA A 280 3.11 -24.17 22.94
N GLY A 281 2.33 -24.44 23.99
CA GLY A 281 1.93 -25.79 24.35
C GLY A 281 1.09 -26.49 23.27
N VAL A 282 0.16 -25.77 22.64
CA VAL A 282 -0.64 -26.28 21.52
C VAL A 282 0.22 -26.49 20.29
N LEU A 283 0.99 -25.47 19.89
CA LEU A 283 1.83 -25.50 18.69
C LEU A 283 2.93 -26.57 18.77
N SER A 284 3.47 -26.83 19.96
CA SER A 284 4.42 -27.92 20.16
C SER A 284 3.85 -29.27 19.73
N ARG A 285 2.54 -29.50 19.96
CA ARG A 285 1.86 -30.75 19.57
C ARG A 285 1.54 -30.78 18.08
N THR A 286 1.01 -29.69 17.53
CA THR A 286 0.60 -29.64 16.12
C THR A 286 1.79 -29.65 15.17
N LEU A 287 2.90 -29.01 15.56
CA LEU A 287 4.15 -28.98 14.78
C LEU A 287 5.06 -30.19 15.06
N ALA A 288 4.70 -31.05 16.03
CA ALA A 288 5.55 -32.13 16.55
C ALA A 288 6.97 -31.64 16.90
N ALA A 289 7.06 -30.46 17.51
CA ALA A 289 8.32 -29.75 17.77
C ALA A 289 8.41 -29.28 19.22
N LYS A 290 9.63 -29.19 19.76
CA LYS A 290 9.88 -28.75 21.14
C LYS A 290 9.98 -27.22 21.18
N PRO A 291 9.27 -26.53 22.09
CA PRO A 291 9.41 -25.09 22.25
C PRO A 291 10.82 -24.78 22.79
N VAL A 292 11.47 -23.78 22.20
CA VAL A 292 12.81 -23.31 22.55
C VAL A 292 12.71 -21.96 23.24
N SER A 293 11.92 -21.04 22.69
CA SER A 293 11.73 -19.71 23.27
C SER A 293 10.37 -19.11 22.91
N GLN A 294 9.94 -18.18 23.76
CA GLN A 294 8.77 -17.34 23.55
C GLN A 294 9.11 -15.93 24.03
N SER A 295 8.83 -14.92 23.23
CA SER A 295 9.09 -13.52 23.60
C SER A 295 8.13 -12.56 22.92
N PHE A 296 7.83 -11.45 23.61
CA PHE A 296 7.09 -10.34 23.03
C PHE A 296 8.04 -9.20 22.68
N ASN A 297 7.86 -8.62 21.50
CA ASN A 297 8.50 -7.37 21.16
C ASN A 297 7.86 -6.24 21.97
N ALA A 298 8.65 -5.53 22.77
CA ALA A 298 8.16 -4.45 23.63
C ALA A 298 7.63 -3.23 22.87
N ALA A 299 8.06 -3.01 21.61
CA ALA A 299 7.57 -1.92 20.78
C ALA A 299 6.24 -2.27 20.11
N THR A 300 6.16 -3.45 19.49
CA THR A 300 5.03 -3.82 18.62
C THR A 300 4.03 -4.79 19.24
N GLY A 301 4.33 -5.37 20.41
CA GLY A 301 3.50 -6.40 21.03
C GLY A 301 3.45 -7.72 20.25
N LYS A 302 4.25 -7.87 19.18
CA LYS A 302 4.34 -9.12 18.40
C LYS A 302 4.98 -10.22 19.24
N LEU A 303 4.33 -11.38 19.29
CA LEU A 303 4.83 -12.61 19.87
C LEU A 303 5.73 -13.32 18.85
N LYS A 304 6.92 -13.74 19.28
CA LYS A 304 7.77 -14.67 18.56
C LYS A 304 7.87 -15.97 19.36
N LEU A 305 7.54 -17.09 18.72
CA LEU A 305 7.71 -18.44 19.23
C LEU A 305 8.73 -19.18 18.37
N VAL A 306 9.66 -19.89 19.00
CA VAL A 306 10.66 -20.70 18.31
C VAL A 306 10.55 -22.14 18.78
N PHE A 307 10.49 -23.07 17.84
CA PHE A 307 10.45 -24.51 18.08
C PHE A 307 11.58 -25.20 17.33
N LYS A 308 11.98 -26.38 17.82
CA LYS A 308 12.93 -27.26 17.14
C LYS A 308 12.43 -28.69 17.06
N ARG A 309 12.68 -29.33 15.93
CA ARG A 309 12.46 -30.78 15.73
C ARG A 309 13.55 -31.38 14.83
N PRO A 310 13.78 -32.70 14.88
CA PRO A 310 14.58 -33.36 13.86
C PRO A 310 13.95 -33.16 12.48
N ASN A 311 14.79 -32.90 11.47
CA ASN A 311 14.36 -32.82 10.09
C ASN A 311 13.77 -34.16 9.64
N GLN A 312 12.58 -34.12 9.05
CA GLN A 312 11.84 -35.33 8.65
C GLN A 312 12.18 -35.79 7.24
N ASP A 313 12.70 -34.91 6.39
CA ASP A 313 12.98 -35.19 4.98
C ASP A 313 14.30 -35.95 4.81
N PHE A 314 15.30 -35.61 5.63
CA PHE A 314 16.65 -36.16 5.61
C PHE A 314 17.08 -36.68 6.99
N PRO A 315 16.36 -37.65 7.58
CA PRO A 315 16.60 -38.09 8.96
C PRO A 315 17.99 -38.70 9.18
N ALA A 316 18.61 -39.24 8.12
CA ALA A 316 19.97 -39.82 8.19
C ALA A 316 21.08 -38.76 8.35
N LEU A 317 20.79 -37.49 8.05
CA LEU A 317 21.75 -36.39 8.19
C LEU A 317 21.69 -35.73 9.58
N GLU A 318 20.79 -36.17 10.46
CA GLU A 318 20.61 -35.63 11.82
C GLU A 318 20.44 -34.10 11.85
N LEU A 319 19.86 -33.53 10.79
CA LEU A 319 19.59 -32.10 10.69
C LEU A 319 18.46 -31.69 11.64
N THR A 320 18.48 -30.41 12.01
CA THR A 320 17.49 -29.81 12.89
C THR A 320 16.70 -28.75 12.14
N ASP A 321 15.37 -28.87 12.17
CA ASP A 321 14.45 -27.82 11.76
C ASP A 321 14.30 -26.82 12.90
N THR A 322 14.49 -25.54 12.61
CA THR A 322 14.09 -24.42 13.47
C THR A 322 12.83 -23.79 12.89
N ILE A 323 11.74 -23.82 13.63
CA ILE A 323 10.44 -23.31 13.21
C ILE A 323 10.14 -22.04 14.00
N GLU A 324 9.98 -20.91 13.31
CA GLU A 324 9.53 -19.66 13.90
C GLU A 324 8.05 -19.43 13.60
N VAL A 325 7.28 -19.05 14.62
CA VAL A 325 5.87 -18.67 14.49
C VAL A 325 5.67 -17.29 15.09
N ALA A 326 5.13 -16.37 14.30
CA ALA A 326 4.73 -15.05 14.76
C ALA A 326 3.30 -15.08 15.31
N GLY A 327 3.00 -14.22 16.27
CA GLY A 327 1.65 -14.03 16.77
C GLY A 327 1.41 -12.61 17.25
N LEU A 328 0.15 -12.28 17.49
CA LEU A 328 -0.27 -11.01 18.06
C LEU A 328 -1.53 -11.23 18.88
N VAL A 329 -1.59 -10.62 20.07
CA VAL A 329 -2.81 -10.60 20.87
C VAL A 329 -3.24 -9.16 21.13
N SER A 330 -4.53 -8.91 21.00
CA SER A 330 -5.15 -7.61 21.24
C SER A 330 -6.57 -7.77 21.77
N ALA A 331 -7.14 -6.70 22.32
CA ALA A 331 -8.59 -6.56 22.34
C ALA A 331 -9.14 -6.62 20.91
N ASP A 332 -10.38 -7.09 20.73
CA ASP A 332 -11.02 -7.24 19.42
C ASP A 332 -11.51 -5.91 18.80
N LYS A 333 -11.41 -4.80 19.56
CA LYS A 333 -11.76 -3.45 19.15
C LYS A 333 -10.91 -2.43 19.92
N PRO A 334 -10.85 -1.16 19.47
CA PRO A 334 -10.15 -0.11 20.20
C PRO A 334 -10.65 0.04 21.64
N GLY A 335 -9.72 0.14 22.59
CA GLY A 335 -10.01 0.30 24.01
C GLY A 335 -10.22 -1.02 24.74
N THR A 336 -11.05 -1.02 25.79
CA THR A 336 -11.31 -2.21 26.60
C THR A 336 -12.39 -3.08 25.96
N SER A 337 -12.18 -4.40 26.03
CA SER A 337 -13.12 -5.40 25.53
C SER A 337 -13.08 -6.66 26.40
N ASP A 338 -14.25 -7.32 26.52
CA ASP A 338 -14.40 -8.64 27.13
C ASP A 338 -13.94 -9.77 26.20
N LYS A 339 -13.49 -9.41 24.98
CA LYS A 339 -12.96 -10.32 23.98
C LYS A 339 -11.54 -9.91 23.58
N LEU A 340 -10.73 -10.93 23.28
CA LEU A 340 -9.43 -10.77 22.65
C LEU A 340 -9.46 -11.40 21.27
N ILE A 341 -8.63 -10.89 20.38
CA ILE A 341 -8.23 -11.58 19.16
C ILE A 341 -6.78 -12.05 19.31
N LEU A 342 -6.55 -13.27 18.87
CA LEU A 342 -5.24 -13.89 18.72
C LEU A 342 -5.03 -14.17 17.23
N TRP A 343 -4.06 -13.49 16.64
CA TRP A 343 -3.56 -13.81 15.31
C TRP A 343 -2.30 -14.65 15.43
N ILE A 344 -2.18 -15.68 14.58
CA ILE A 344 -1.00 -16.53 14.47
C ILE A 344 -0.57 -16.59 13.01
N GLY A 345 0.66 -16.16 12.71
CA GLY A 345 1.22 -16.22 11.36
C GLY A 345 1.52 -17.64 10.90
N SER A 346 1.81 -17.80 9.62
CA SER A 346 2.30 -19.07 9.06
C SER A 346 3.69 -19.40 9.65
N PRO A 347 3.96 -20.66 10.01
CA PRO A 347 5.29 -21.06 10.46
C PRO A 347 6.32 -20.89 9.34
N SER A 348 7.50 -20.36 9.67
CA SER A 348 8.67 -20.37 8.80
C SER A 348 9.69 -21.37 9.33
N THR A 349 10.18 -22.28 8.49
CA THR A 349 11.13 -23.32 8.88
C THR A 349 12.48 -23.08 8.21
N THR A 350 13.57 -23.18 8.96
CA THR A 350 14.94 -23.24 8.45
C THR A 350 15.62 -24.52 8.91
N THR A 351 16.54 -25.05 8.11
CA THR A 351 17.21 -26.33 8.43
C THR A 351 18.72 -26.13 8.62
N ALA A 352 19.27 -26.69 9.69
CA ALA A 352 20.70 -26.61 9.96
C ALA A 352 21.28 -27.89 10.57
N ASP A 353 22.57 -28.13 10.31
CA ASP A 353 23.37 -29.12 11.03
C ASP A 353 23.86 -28.53 12.37
N GLU A 354 23.20 -28.94 13.45
CA GLU A 354 23.54 -28.52 14.81
C GLU A 354 24.46 -29.50 15.55
N SER A 355 25.00 -30.52 14.86
CA SER A 355 25.87 -31.53 15.46
C SER A 355 27.17 -30.95 16.03
N THR A 356 27.78 -31.66 16.98
CA THR A 356 29.11 -31.32 17.50
C THR A 356 30.19 -31.92 16.60
N GLY A 357 30.86 -31.12 15.77
CA GLY A 357 31.95 -31.62 14.90
C GLY A 357 32.00 -30.95 13.53
N ALA A 358 32.39 -31.71 12.51
CA ALA A 358 32.33 -31.27 11.12
C ALA A 358 30.86 -31.19 10.68
N LYS A 359 30.45 -30.02 10.19
CA LYS A 359 29.04 -29.71 9.88
C LYS A 359 28.78 -29.66 8.39
N LEU A 360 27.60 -30.10 7.97
CA LEU A 360 27.05 -29.78 6.67
C LEU A 360 26.51 -28.33 6.69
N ASN A 361 27.02 -27.50 5.79
CA ASN A 361 26.43 -26.18 5.56
C ASN A 361 25.23 -26.33 4.63
N VAL A 362 24.05 -26.03 5.15
CA VAL A 362 22.79 -26.02 4.40
C VAL A 362 22.46 -24.57 4.06
N SER A 363 22.22 -24.30 2.79
CA SER A 363 21.63 -23.05 2.34
C SER A 363 20.18 -23.31 1.98
N ASP A 364 19.26 -22.75 2.75
CA ASP A 364 17.88 -22.63 2.31
C ASP A 364 17.86 -21.56 1.20
N GLU A 365 17.77 -21.98 -0.07
CA GLU A 365 17.38 -21.04 -1.13
C GLU A 365 15.95 -20.61 -0.79
N ALA A 366 15.80 -19.37 -0.31
CA ALA A 366 14.48 -18.79 -0.13
C ALA A 366 13.74 -18.92 -1.47
N THR A 367 12.69 -19.73 -1.50
CA THR A 367 11.78 -19.83 -2.63
C THR A 367 11.14 -18.46 -2.82
N ALA A 368 11.76 -17.67 -3.70
CA ALA A 368 11.16 -16.53 -4.33
C ALA A 368 10.22 -17.06 -5.42
N ASP A 369 9.06 -17.55 -5.01
CA ASP A 369 7.87 -17.64 -5.84
C ASP A 369 6.65 -17.55 -4.91
N GLU A 370 5.86 -16.49 -5.05
CA GLU A 370 4.62 -16.24 -4.31
C GLU A 370 3.48 -17.21 -4.69
N GLU A 371 3.80 -18.29 -5.43
CA GLU A 371 2.90 -19.40 -5.80
C GLU A 371 3.35 -20.75 -5.22
N GLY A 372 4.18 -20.76 -4.18
CA GLY A 372 4.42 -21.98 -3.39
C GLY A 372 3.21 -22.33 -2.52
N ASP A 373 2.86 -23.62 -2.42
CA ASP A 373 1.84 -24.11 -1.48
C ASP A 373 2.09 -23.49 -0.11
N GLN A 374 1.10 -22.77 0.43
CA GLN A 374 1.18 -22.19 1.75
C GLN A 374 1.55 -23.30 2.73
N PRO A 375 2.64 -23.15 3.52
CA PRO A 375 3.10 -24.21 4.40
C PRO A 375 1.95 -24.67 5.30
N ASP A 376 1.67 -25.98 5.27
CA ASP A 376 0.56 -26.58 6.02
C ASP A 376 0.73 -26.27 7.52
N ASP A 377 -0.26 -25.57 8.08
CA ASP A 377 -0.29 -25.25 9.50
C ASP A 377 -0.53 -26.47 10.39
N ASN A 378 -0.69 -27.67 9.82
CA ASN A 378 -0.97 -28.92 10.53
C ASN A 378 -2.21 -28.80 11.45
N GLY A 379 -3.22 -28.03 11.02
CA GLY A 379 -4.42 -27.75 11.82
C GLY A 379 -4.19 -26.86 13.05
N SER A 380 -3.08 -26.12 13.14
CA SER A 380 -2.72 -25.31 14.31
C SER A 380 -3.79 -24.30 14.72
N ILE A 381 -4.40 -23.59 13.77
CA ILE A 381 -5.47 -22.61 14.08
C ILE A 381 -6.70 -23.30 14.68
N GLU A 382 -7.08 -24.47 14.17
CA GLU A 382 -8.21 -25.23 14.71
C GLU A 382 -7.92 -25.76 16.13
N ALA A 383 -6.73 -26.32 16.33
CA ALA A 383 -6.30 -26.81 17.64
C ALA A 383 -6.25 -25.68 18.69
N LEU A 384 -5.73 -24.51 18.31
CA LEU A 384 -5.71 -23.33 19.16
C LEU A 384 -7.12 -22.83 19.49
N ALA A 385 -8.00 -22.74 18.48
CA ALA A 385 -9.39 -22.33 18.71
C ALA A 385 -10.09 -23.27 19.70
N LYS A 386 -9.88 -24.58 19.57
CA LYS A 386 -10.43 -25.58 20.50
C LYS A 386 -9.87 -25.45 21.91
N GLU A 387 -8.55 -25.35 22.06
CA GLU A 387 -7.89 -25.24 23.37
C GLU A 387 -8.31 -23.95 24.09
N LEU A 388 -8.31 -22.84 23.38
CA LEU A 388 -8.61 -21.51 23.92
C LEU A 388 -10.11 -21.24 24.04
N LYS A 389 -10.97 -22.20 23.66
CA LYS A 389 -12.43 -22.06 23.58
C LYS A 389 -12.83 -20.83 22.76
N GLY A 390 -12.09 -20.61 21.67
CA GLY A 390 -12.21 -19.47 20.78
C GLY A 390 -13.10 -19.73 19.58
N GLN A 391 -13.50 -18.62 18.96
CA GLN A 391 -14.26 -18.57 17.71
C GLN A 391 -13.30 -18.32 16.55
N ARG A 392 -13.59 -18.87 15.37
CA ARG A 392 -12.85 -18.59 14.14
C ARG A 392 -13.63 -17.64 13.24
N TRP A 393 -12.92 -16.96 12.34
CA TRP A 393 -13.57 -16.15 11.31
C TRP A 393 -14.16 -17.04 10.21
N ASP A 394 -15.38 -16.73 9.79
CA ASP A 394 -16.05 -17.27 8.59
C ASP A 394 -16.01 -16.17 7.52
N ALA A 395 -15.05 -16.25 6.59
CA ALA A 395 -14.83 -15.24 5.56
C ALA A 395 -16.04 -15.07 4.63
N ASP A 396 -16.71 -16.16 4.27
CA ASP A 396 -17.87 -16.18 3.38
C ASP A 396 -19.04 -15.36 3.94
N LYS A 397 -19.19 -15.38 5.27
CA LYS A 397 -20.29 -14.68 5.96
C LYS A 397 -19.83 -13.42 6.69
N SER A 398 -18.53 -13.20 6.79
CA SER A 398 -17.91 -12.13 7.57
C SER A 398 -18.39 -12.11 9.03
N VAL A 399 -18.36 -13.28 9.70
CA VAL A 399 -18.80 -13.44 11.10
C VAL A 399 -17.87 -14.36 11.90
N TRP A 400 -17.90 -14.22 13.23
CA TRP A 400 -17.25 -15.16 14.16
C TRP A 400 -18.10 -16.42 14.34
N LYS A 401 -17.48 -17.60 14.25
CA LYS A 401 -18.10 -18.92 14.38
C LYS A 401 -17.53 -19.70 15.55
#